data_AF-A0A4W6BZJ2-F1
#
_entry.id   AF-A0A4W6BZJ2-F1
#
_cell.length_a   1.000
_cell.length_b   1.000
_cell.length_c   1.000
_cell.angle_alpha   90.00
_cell.angle_beta   90.00
_cell.angle_gamma   90.00
#
_symmetry.space_group_name_H-M   'P 1'
#
loop_
_entity.id
_entity.type
_entity.pdbx_description
1 polymer ?
#
loop_
_entity_poly.entity_id
_entity_poly.type
_entity_poly.pdbx_seq_one_letter_code
_entity_poly.pdbx_strand_id
1 'polypeptide(L)'
;MDGEHSALSGVEREREKLPPIYNGSPPAGLGRGAKQPFPSLGTFISTLSQRRDVGGRGLAGGLTGTLSSTLGLRHGRELPPICSDVRQKQRLSIDTLPPEVKAPFPSDPIIPLRTKTTKEFQEDMERAVQSGDWREVREFYLTTFDSFIEINAAFKREANGSFNTIDDSGVNAKFVNTVYDALLSTPQDIQKSVLKGIINSLLREWKGPRTKDDLRAYFILVQNPQYSSTSTYVIYAHLLRQIAALSEADHHFLVHWLKKLSARRFRQLVERLLQFISTRLFPAEPDELPPLAKCSWWIPSATKVLSLFNAANSVSSPPIMPFTDFYNITLEHIDFMEEYRTWQNYGNSNRFSFCQFPFILSTVVKKAIIQKDSEQQMISQARQSLVSKVSRRQRVDMNLLFLNIKVRRAQLLSDSLDELTRKRCDLKKKLRVTFVGEAGLDMGGPDEGVVPAAGPTDLPHRLR
;
A
#
# COMPACT_ATOMS: atom_id res chain seq x y z
N MET A 1 42.46 62.83 38.74
CA MET A 1 42.71 61.68 39.63
C MET A 1 42.51 60.43 38.79
N ASP A 2 43.62 59.99 38.20
CA ASP A 2 44.14 58.61 38.14
C ASP A 2 43.12 57.50 37.81
N GLY A 3 43.18 56.84 36.66
CA GLY A 3 44.14 55.77 36.27
C GLY A 3 43.26 54.59 35.79
N GLU A 4 43.56 53.72 34.82
CA GLU A 4 44.81 53.24 34.23
C GLU A 4 44.61 52.77 32.77
N HIS A 5 45.55 53.17 31.90
CA HIS A 5 46.26 52.45 30.81
C HIS A 5 45.72 51.14 30.17
N SER A 6 45.50 51.10 28.84
CA SER A 6 46.46 50.86 27.70
C SER A 6 46.76 49.35 27.47
N ALA A 7 46.98 48.81 26.26
CA ALA A 7 47.03 49.33 24.89
C ALA A 7 46.97 48.19 23.85
N LEU A 8 46.65 48.63 22.64
CA LEU A 8 46.72 48.06 21.28
C LEU A 8 47.93 47.17 20.90
N SER A 9 47.67 46.17 20.05
CA SER A 9 48.27 45.87 18.72
C SER A 9 47.78 44.48 18.28
N GLY A 10 47.59 44.05 17.04
CA GLY A 10 47.80 44.56 15.70
C GLY A 10 47.67 43.35 14.74
N VAL A 11 46.64 43.40 13.88
CA VAL A 11 46.36 42.70 12.60
C VAL A 11 47.26 41.54 12.13
N GLU A 12 46.66 40.38 11.83
CA GLU A 12 46.94 39.60 10.60
C GLU A 12 45.73 38.74 10.15
N ARG A 13 45.58 38.62 8.83
CA ARG A 13 44.37 38.22 8.09
C ARG A 13 44.57 36.80 7.53
N GLU A 14 43.93 35.76 8.09
CA GLU A 14 44.02 34.40 7.56
C GLU A 14 42.97 34.11 6.47
N ARG A 15 43.45 33.53 5.35
CA ARG A 15 42.66 33.06 4.20
C ARG A 15 41.77 31.86 4.56
N GLU A 16 40.56 31.87 4.03
CA GLU A 16 39.63 30.73 4.01
C GLU A 16 40.30 29.46 3.43
N LYS A 17 40.40 28.40 4.25
CA LYS A 17 40.71 27.03 3.82
C LYS A 17 39.44 26.20 3.86
N LEU A 18 39.11 25.56 2.72
CA LEU A 18 38.05 24.56 2.59
C LEU A 18 38.35 23.29 3.41
N PRO A 19 37.32 22.56 3.90
CA PRO A 19 37.50 21.37 4.72
C PRO A 19 37.98 20.14 3.91
N PRO A 20 38.64 19.15 4.55
CA PRO A 20 39.29 18.04 3.87
C PRO A 20 38.32 16.97 3.35
N ILE A 21 38.68 16.39 2.20
CA ILE A 21 38.00 15.29 1.51
C ILE A 21 38.36 13.97 2.20
N TYR A 22 37.38 13.26 2.75
CA TYR A 22 37.54 11.89 3.24
C TYR A 22 37.64 10.90 2.07
N ASN A 23 38.82 10.29 1.87
CA ASN A 23 39.00 9.13 1.02
C ASN A 23 38.86 7.85 1.85
N GLY A 24 37.69 7.20 1.77
CA GLY A 24 37.45 5.86 2.30
C GLY A 24 37.22 4.87 1.16
N SER A 25 38.22 4.03 0.87
CA SER A 25 38.07 2.83 0.03
C SER A 25 37.25 1.77 0.78
N PRO A 26 36.29 1.07 0.15
CA PRO A 26 35.55 -0.02 0.80
C PRO A 26 36.36 -1.32 0.79
N PRO A 27 36.25 -2.18 1.83
CA PRO A 27 36.85 -3.51 1.80
C PRO A 27 36.09 -4.42 0.83
N ALA A 28 36.87 -5.26 0.13
CA ALA A 28 36.39 -6.28 -0.77
C ALA A 28 35.81 -7.49 -0.02
N GLY A 29 34.72 -8.04 -0.56
CA GLY A 29 34.31 -9.43 -0.33
C GLY A 29 33.19 -9.63 0.69
N LEU A 30 31.95 -9.73 0.19
CA LEU A 30 30.99 -10.79 0.50
C LEU A 30 29.80 -10.63 -0.45
N GLY A 31 29.42 -11.73 -1.11
CA GLY A 31 28.52 -11.76 -2.25
C GLY A 31 27.17 -11.10 -2.00
N ARG A 32 26.67 -10.38 -3.01
CA ARG A 32 25.28 -9.92 -3.09
C ARG A 32 24.36 -11.14 -3.08
N GLY A 33 23.84 -11.49 -1.92
CA GLY A 33 22.60 -12.25 -1.81
C GLY A 33 21.47 -11.44 -2.45
N ALA A 34 20.65 -12.12 -3.25
CA ALA A 34 19.43 -11.54 -3.82
C ALA A 34 18.61 -10.88 -2.72
N LYS A 35 18.22 -9.62 -2.92
CA LYS A 35 17.27 -8.92 -2.06
C LYS A 35 15.95 -9.70 -2.12
N GLN A 36 15.65 -10.44 -1.06
CA GLN A 36 14.33 -11.03 -0.85
C GLN A 36 13.31 -9.88 -0.71
N PRO A 37 12.27 -9.79 -1.55
CA PRO A 37 11.21 -8.82 -1.35
C PRO A 37 10.33 -9.26 -0.18
N PHE A 38 10.18 -8.39 0.83
CA PHE A 38 9.09 -8.56 1.80
C PHE A 38 7.75 -8.48 1.05
N PRO A 39 6.77 -9.35 1.38
CA PRO A 39 5.48 -9.38 0.70
C PRO A 39 4.66 -8.16 1.15
N SER A 40 4.65 -7.12 0.34
CA SER A 40 3.61 -6.10 0.45
C SER A 40 2.31 -6.67 -0.14
N LEU A 41 1.15 -6.18 0.31
CA LEU A 41 -0.15 -6.49 -0.33
C LEU A 41 -0.13 -6.20 -1.85
N GLY A 42 0.81 -5.38 -2.35
CA GLY A 42 1.10 -5.23 -3.78
C GLY A 42 1.53 -6.54 -4.45
N THR A 43 2.33 -7.38 -3.79
CA THR A 43 2.66 -8.74 -4.25
C THR A 43 1.43 -9.64 -4.27
N PHE A 44 0.52 -9.50 -3.30
CA PHE A 44 -0.75 -10.23 -3.25
C PHE A 44 -1.72 -9.80 -4.38
N ILE A 45 -1.87 -8.49 -4.63
CA ILE A 45 -2.67 -7.97 -5.75
C ILE A 45 -2.04 -8.35 -7.09
N SER A 46 -0.71 -8.29 -7.22
CA SER A 46 0.00 -8.66 -8.45
C SER A 46 -0.10 -10.18 -8.74
N THR A 47 -0.08 -11.03 -7.73
CA THR A 47 -0.27 -12.49 -7.87
C THR A 47 -1.73 -12.86 -8.21
N LEU A 48 -2.71 -12.11 -7.70
CA LEU A 48 -4.11 -12.24 -8.12
C LEU A 48 -4.37 -11.75 -9.55
N SER A 49 -3.71 -10.67 -9.98
CA SER A 49 -3.84 -10.14 -11.35
C SER A 49 -3.16 -11.05 -12.38
N GLN A 50 -2.00 -11.63 -12.07
CA GLN A 50 -1.29 -12.55 -12.99
C GLN A 50 -2.09 -13.84 -13.29
N ARG A 51 -2.93 -14.33 -12.38
CA ARG A 51 -3.81 -15.48 -12.66
C ARG A 51 -4.88 -15.18 -13.72
N ARG A 52 -5.14 -13.90 -14.03
CA ARG A 52 -6.16 -13.49 -14.99
C ARG A 52 -5.66 -13.51 -16.45
N ASP A 53 -4.35 -13.33 -16.68
CA ASP A 53 -3.75 -13.34 -18.02
C ASP A 53 -3.47 -14.75 -18.57
N VAL A 54 -3.46 -15.78 -17.72
CA VAL A 54 -3.22 -17.18 -18.13
C VAL A 54 -4.51 -17.89 -18.60
N GLY A 55 -5.69 -17.32 -18.29
CA GLY A 55 -6.99 -17.94 -18.59
C GLY A 55 -7.62 -17.56 -19.94
N GLY A 56 -6.91 -16.82 -20.79
CA GLY A 56 -7.51 -16.12 -21.93
C GLY A 56 -6.82 -16.33 -23.27
N ARG A 57 -6.37 -17.54 -23.62
CA ARG A 57 -6.06 -17.93 -25.02
C ARG A 57 -6.39 -19.40 -25.26
N GLY A 58 -7.54 -19.64 -25.89
CA GLY A 58 -7.90 -20.91 -26.51
C GLY A 58 -8.31 -20.68 -27.97
N LEU A 59 -8.23 -21.77 -28.76
CA LEU A 59 -8.48 -21.98 -30.21
C LEU A 59 -7.18 -22.02 -31.05
N ALA A 60 -6.84 -23.06 -31.82
CA ALA A 60 -7.54 -24.29 -32.23
C ALA A 60 -6.58 -25.36 -32.85
N GLY A 61 -7.03 -26.63 -32.85
CA GLY A 61 -6.62 -27.74 -33.74
C GLY A 61 -5.53 -28.70 -33.22
N GLY A 62 -5.64 -30.03 -33.17
CA GLY A 62 -6.68 -31.01 -33.51
C GLY A 62 -6.10 -32.44 -33.36
N LEU A 63 -6.96 -33.43 -33.02
CA LEU A 63 -6.93 -34.87 -33.37
C LEU A 63 -5.61 -35.66 -33.17
N THR A 64 -5.45 -36.66 -32.29
CA THR A 64 -6.02 -38.04 -32.26
C THR A 64 -5.18 -38.84 -31.24
N GLY A 65 -5.73 -39.77 -30.44
CA GLY A 65 -5.68 -41.21 -30.75
C GLY A 65 -4.98 -42.01 -29.62
N THR A 66 -5.46 -43.22 -29.37
CA THR A 66 -5.37 -43.99 -28.11
C THR A 66 -4.41 -45.20 -28.20
N LEU A 67 -3.92 -45.67 -27.03
CA LEU A 67 -3.49 -47.05 -26.64
C LEU A 67 -2.05 -47.60 -26.87
N SER A 68 -1.53 -48.14 -25.76
CA SER A 68 -0.83 -49.44 -25.55
C SER A 68 0.71 -49.64 -25.64
N SER A 69 1.22 -50.21 -24.52
CA SER A 69 2.17 -51.32 -24.32
C SER A 69 3.70 -51.19 -24.57
N THR A 70 4.44 -51.21 -23.44
CA THR A 70 5.62 -52.03 -23.05
C THR A 70 6.68 -52.50 -24.07
N LEU A 71 7.97 -52.22 -23.75
CA LEU A 71 9.09 -53.18 -23.76
C LEU A 71 10.32 -52.58 -23.04
N GLY A 72 10.98 -53.36 -22.18
CA GLY A 72 12.14 -52.94 -21.39
C GLY A 72 13.46 -53.55 -21.86
N LEU A 73 14.57 -53.09 -21.27
CA LEU A 73 15.83 -53.84 -21.14
C LEU A 73 16.72 -53.26 -20.03
N ARG A 74 17.27 -54.17 -19.22
CA ARG A 74 18.03 -54.00 -17.96
C ARG A 74 19.54 -53.87 -18.17
N HIS A 75 20.26 -53.35 -17.16
CA HIS A 75 21.38 -53.95 -16.35
C HIS A 75 22.16 -52.79 -15.67
N GLY A 76 22.64 -52.81 -14.42
CA GLY A 76 22.67 -53.80 -13.33
C GLY A 76 23.58 -53.33 -12.17
N ARG A 77 23.56 -54.10 -11.06
CA ARG A 77 24.45 -54.17 -9.86
C ARG A 77 23.97 -53.57 -8.53
N GLU A 78 23.50 -54.48 -7.67
CA GLU A 78 23.36 -54.41 -6.20
C GLU A 78 24.65 -54.85 -5.46
N LEU A 79 24.74 -54.53 -4.16
CA LEU A 79 25.41 -55.26 -3.05
C LEU A 79 24.94 -54.64 -1.68
N PRO A 80 25.08 -55.30 -0.49
CA PRO A 80 24.02 -55.99 0.27
C PRO A 80 23.81 -55.51 1.75
N PRO A 81 22.98 -56.17 2.60
CA PRO A 81 22.61 -55.72 3.96
C PRO A 81 23.41 -56.41 5.10
N ILE A 82 23.42 -55.82 6.31
CA ILE A 82 24.04 -56.41 7.52
C ILE A 82 23.02 -56.52 8.66
N CYS A 83 23.03 -57.69 9.30
CA CYS A 83 22.13 -58.21 10.33
C CYS A 83 22.57 -57.87 11.77
N SER A 84 21.63 -58.08 12.70
CA SER A 84 21.65 -57.96 14.17
C SER A 84 22.33 -59.12 14.92
N ASP A 85 22.82 -58.87 16.17
CA ASP A 85 22.66 -59.74 17.36
C ASP A 85 23.16 -59.04 18.65
N VAL A 86 22.29 -58.69 19.63
CA VAL A 86 21.78 -59.42 20.83
C VAL A 86 22.65 -59.30 22.10
N ARG A 87 22.07 -58.67 23.15
CA ARG A 87 22.07 -59.22 24.54
C ARG A 87 20.89 -58.66 25.36
N GLN A 88 20.31 -59.53 26.18
CA GLN A 88 18.93 -59.52 26.71
C GLN A 88 18.89 -59.36 28.25
N LYS A 89 17.67 -59.09 28.78
CA LYS A 89 17.16 -59.05 30.19
C LYS A 89 17.19 -57.65 30.84
N GLN A 90 16.12 -57.13 31.47
CA GLN A 90 15.04 -57.77 32.26
C GLN A 90 13.73 -56.92 32.23
N ARG A 91 12.62 -57.49 32.72
CA ARG A 91 11.21 -57.13 32.47
C ARG A 91 10.52 -56.54 33.74
N LEU A 92 9.37 -55.86 33.53
CA LEU A 92 8.28 -55.47 34.48
C LEU A 92 8.51 -54.14 35.24
N SER A 93 7.56 -53.24 35.51
CA SER A 93 6.09 -53.17 35.40
C SER A 93 5.62 -51.71 35.58
N ILE A 94 4.38 -51.43 35.16
CA ILE A 94 3.60 -50.17 35.21
C ILE A 94 3.70 -49.40 36.54
N ASP A 95 3.85 -48.07 36.45
CA ASP A 95 3.06 -47.17 37.29
C ASP A 95 2.69 -45.89 36.53
N THR A 96 1.47 -45.43 36.77
CA THR A 96 0.70 -44.53 35.91
C THR A 96 0.87 -43.11 36.43
N LEU A 97 1.47 -42.20 35.65
CA LEU A 97 1.44 -40.77 35.97
C LEU A 97 0.10 -40.19 35.49
N PRO A 98 -0.61 -39.38 36.30
CA PRO A 98 -1.89 -38.81 35.88
C PRO A 98 -1.68 -37.82 34.73
N PRO A 99 -2.60 -37.75 33.75
CA PRO A 99 -2.50 -36.78 32.68
C PRO A 99 -2.63 -35.38 33.29
N GLU A 100 -1.64 -34.53 33.01
CA GLU A 100 -1.72 -33.09 33.29
C GLU A 100 -3.07 -32.57 32.79
N VAL A 101 -3.87 -32.08 33.73
CA VAL A 101 -5.14 -31.42 33.45
C VAL A 101 -4.79 -30.17 32.64
N LYS A 102 -4.92 -30.25 31.32
CA LYS A 102 -4.98 -29.07 30.45
C LYS A 102 -5.98 -28.12 31.10
N ALA A 103 -5.49 -26.96 31.52
CA ALA A 103 -6.34 -25.87 31.97
C ALA A 103 -7.48 -25.70 30.96
N PRO A 104 -8.75 -25.61 31.40
CA PRO A 104 -9.86 -25.41 30.50
C PRO A 104 -9.55 -24.20 29.62
N PHE A 105 -9.62 -24.39 28.30
CA PHE A 105 -9.62 -23.25 27.38
C PHE A 105 -10.70 -22.27 27.85
N PRO A 106 -10.42 -20.95 27.90
CA PRO A 106 -11.48 -19.99 28.18
C PRO A 106 -12.61 -20.24 27.19
N SER A 107 -13.80 -20.51 27.71
CA SER A 107 -15.00 -20.74 26.92
C SER A 107 -15.19 -19.56 25.98
N ASP A 108 -15.49 -19.83 24.71
CA ASP A 108 -15.82 -18.79 23.75
C ASP A 108 -16.90 -17.87 24.34
N PRO A 109 -16.77 -16.53 24.19
CA PRO A 109 -17.72 -15.59 24.75
C PRO A 109 -19.13 -15.89 24.18
N ILE A 110 -20.10 -16.08 25.07
CA ILE A 110 -21.49 -16.33 24.69
C ILE A 110 -22.03 -15.07 24.02
N ILE A 111 -22.31 -15.14 22.71
CA ILE A 111 -22.91 -14.04 21.96
C ILE A 111 -24.38 -13.90 22.42
N PRO A 112 -24.82 -12.72 22.92
CA PRO A 112 -26.20 -12.48 23.28
C PRO A 112 -27.13 -12.75 22.09
N LEU A 113 -28.30 -13.34 22.34
CA LEU A 113 -29.32 -13.48 21.30
C LEU A 113 -30.06 -12.16 21.12
N ARG A 114 -29.89 -11.53 19.95
CA ARG A 114 -30.67 -10.37 19.52
C ARG A 114 -31.57 -10.79 18.37
N THR A 115 -32.88 -10.65 18.55
CA THR A 115 -33.89 -11.11 17.58
C THR A 115 -34.53 -9.99 16.76
N LYS A 116 -34.15 -8.74 17.01
CA LYS A 116 -34.77 -7.57 16.39
C LYS A 116 -34.61 -7.62 14.86
N THR A 117 -35.73 -7.60 14.16
CA THR A 117 -35.77 -7.69 12.70
C THR A 117 -35.69 -6.31 12.05
N THR A 118 -35.40 -6.28 10.74
CA THR A 118 -35.40 -5.05 9.96
C THR A 118 -36.75 -4.33 9.99
N LYS A 119 -37.86 -5.07 10.00
CA LYS A 119 -39.22 -4.49 10.03
C LYS A 119 -39.52 -3.84 11.38
N GLU A 120 -39.27 -4.57 12.47
CA GLU A 120 -39.48 -4.05 13.83
C GLU A 120 -38.65 -2.79 14.08
N PHE A 121 -37.38 -2.77 13.67
CA PHE A 121 -36.56 -1.56 13.78
C PHE A 121 -37.14 -0.37 12.99
N GLN A 122 -37.65 -0.62 11.78
CA GLN A 122 -38.23 0.43 10.96
C GLN A 122 -39.53 0.98 11.58
N GLU A 123 -40.36 0.11 12.14
CA GLU A 123 -41.57 0.50 12.87
C GLU A 123 -41.23 1.34 14.11
N ASP A 124 -40.20 0.96 14.88
CA ASP A 124 -39.74 1.75 16.03
C ASP A 124 -39.24 3.13 15.60
N MET A 125 -38.51 3.21 14.48
CA MET A 125 -38.07 4.48 13.90
C MET A 125 -39.24 5.35 13.48
N GLU A 126 -40.24 4.79 12.79
CA GLU A 126 -41.43 5.53 12.35
C GLU A 126 -42.25 6.02 13.54
N ARG A 127 -42.44 5.18 14.57
CA ARG A 127 -43.08 5.58 15.83
C ARG A 127 -42.30 6.69 16.53
N ALA A 128 -40.98 6.61 16.60
CA ALA A 128 -40.16 7.64 17.23
C ALA A 128 -40.24 8.98 16.48
N VAL A 129 -40.26 8.96 15.15
CA VAL A 129 -40.42 10.17 14.32
C VAL A 129 -41.80 10.79 14.51
N GLN A 130 -42.87 9.98 14.58
CA GLN A 130 -44.24 10.46 14.74
C GLN A 130 -44.55 10.97 16.15
N SER A 131 -44.07 10.26 17.18
CA SER A 131 -44.36 10.57 18.58
C SER A 131 -43.36 11.53 19.24
N GLY A 132 -42.14 11.64 18.68
CA GLY A 132 -41.01 12.30 19.32
C GLY A 132 -40.36 11.51 20.46
N ASP A 133 -40.87 10.31 20.80
CA ASP A 133 -40.27 9.45 21.82
C ASP A 133 -39.19 8.54 21.21
N TRP A 134 -37.93 8.87 21.48
CA TRP A 134 -36.78 8.14 20.95
C TRP A 134 -36.22 7.06 21.88
N ARG A 135 -36.90 6.72 22.98
CA ARG A 135 -36.35 5.80 24.00
C ARG A 135 -35.98 4.42 23.44
N GLU A 136 -36.88 3.76 22.71
CA GLU A 136 -36.64 2.42 22.15
C GLU A 136 -35.49 2.43 21.13
N VAL A 137 -35.46 3.43 20.25
CA VAL A 137 -34.41 3.62 19.24
C VAL A 137 -33.07 3.90 19.92
N ARG A 138 -33.05 4.77 20.94
CA ARG A 138 -31.86 5.10 21.72
C ARG A 138 -31.29 3.88 22.43
N GLU A 139 -32.14 3.09 23.09
CA GLU A 139 -31.74 1.86 23.77
C GLU A 139 -31.15 0.84 22.79
N PHE A 140 -31.76 0.69 21.62
CA PHE A 140 -31.23 -0.17 20.56
C PHE A 140 -29.82 0.24 20.11
N TYR A 141 -29.61 1.52 19.78
CA TYR A 141 -28.30 2.01 19.33
C TYR A 141 -27.24 1.92 20.43
N LEU A 142 -27.60 2.29 21.67
CA LEU A 142 -26.70 2.21 22.81
C LEU A 142 -26.22 0.77 23.04
N THR A 143 -27.16 -0.17 23.05
CA THR A 143 -26.86 -1.57 23.30
C THR A 143 -26.04 -2.16 22.16
N THR A 144 -26.45 -1.92 20.91
CA THR A 144 -25.82 -2.50 19.72
C THR A 144 -24.36 -2.08 19.58
N PHE A 145 -24.05 -0.80 19.82
CA PHE A 145 -22.70 -0.25 19.61
C PHE A 145 -21.83 -0.19 20.87
N ASP A 146 -22.28 -0.77 21.99
CA ASP A 146 -21.52 -0.79 23.24
C ASP A 146 -20.25 -1.66 23.15
N SER A 147 -20.31 -2.76 22.40
CA SER A 147 -19.19 -3.68 22.24
C SER A 147 -19.21 -4.43 20.91
N PHE A 148 -18.07 -5.00 20.50
CA PHE A 148 -18.00 -5.87 19.33
C PHE A 148 -18.90 -7.11 19.46
N ILE A 149 -19.10 -7.61 20.68
CA ILE A 149 -19.98 -8.75 20.94
C ILE A 149 -21.43 -8.36 20.60
N GLU A 150 -21.88 -7.19 21.04
CA GLU A 150 -23.24 -6.69 20.78
C GLU A 150 -23.46 -6.35 19.30
N ILE A 151 -22.45 -5.79 18.62
CA ILE A 151 -22.50 -5.57 17.17
C ILE A 151 -22.71 -6.89 16.44
N ASN A 152 -21.95 -7.93 16.79
CA ASN A 152 -22.11 -9.24 16.18
C ASN A 152 -23.46 -9.86 16.53
N ALA A 153 -23.89 -9.76 17.78
CA ALA A 153 -25.19 -10.23 18.23
C ALA A 153 -26.35 -9.62 17.42
N ALA A 154 -26.30 -8.30 17.19
CA ALA A 154 -27.36 -7.57 16.49
C ALA A 154 -27.37 -7.82 14.97
N PHE A 155 -26.22 -7.97 14.33
CA PHE A 155 -26.13 -7.96 12.87
C PHE A 155 -25.80 -9.30 12.23
N LYS A 156 -25.45 -10.34 13.00
CA LYS A 156 -25.23 -11.69 12.47
C LYS A 156 -26.58 -12.36 12.19
N ARG A 157 -26.76 -12.96 10.99
CA ARG A 157 -28.02 -13.59 10.55
C ARG A 157 -28.46 -14.74 11.45
N GLU A 158 -27.49 -15.55 11.90
CA GLU A 158 -27.73 -16.67 12.80
C GLU A 158 -26.72 -16.58 13.95
N ALA A 159 -27.19 -16.41 15.18
CA ALA A 159 -26.34 -16.23 16.36
C ALA A 159 -25.29 -17.36 16.48
N ASN A 160 -25.73 -18.60 16.29
CA ASN A 160 -24.88 -19.81 16.39
C ASN A 160 -24.32 -20.29 15.05
N GLY A 161 -24.57 -19.57 13.94
CA GLY A 161 -24.07 -19.96 12.62
C GLY A 161 -22.55 -19.82 12.54
N SER A 162 -21.88 -20.86 12.02
CA SER A 162 -20.42 -20.92 11.85
C SER A 162 -19.98 -20.23 10.55
N PHE A 163 -20.11 -18.91 10.48
CA PHE A 163 -19.77 -18.12 9.27
C PHE A 163 -18.26 -17.83 9.11
N ASN A 164 -17.39 -18.80 9.39
CA ASN A 164 -15.93 -18.56 9.48
C ASN A 164 -15.20 -18.66 8.12
N THR A 165 -15.92 -18.42 7.01
CA THR A 165 -15.40 -18.56 5.65
C THR A 165 -15.17 -17.20 4.99
N ILE A 166 -14.30 -17.19 3.98
CA ILE A 166 -14.09 -16.01 3.14
C ILE A 166 -15.33 -15.68 2.33
N ASP A 167 -16.15 -16.69 2.00
CA ASP A 167 -17.32 -16.50 1.18
C ASP A 167 -18.44 -15.84 1.96
N ASP A 168 -18.71 -16.22 3.21
CA ASP A 168 -19.86 -15.68 3.93
C ASP A 168 -19.45 -15.09 5.27
N SER A 169 -19.64 -13.77 5.41
CA SER A 169 -19.43 -13.08 6.69
C SER A 169 -20.54 -13.36 7.69
N GLY A 170 -21.70 -13.88 7.26
CA GLY A 170 -22.86 -14.06 8.13
C GLY A 170 -23.58 -12.76 8.50
N VAL A 171 -23.08 -11.60 8.07
CA VAL A 171 -23.66 -10.28 8.40
C VAL A 171 -24.93 -10.04 7.58
N ASN A 172 -26.01 -9.64 8.25
CA ASN A 172 -27.24 -9.20 7.61
C ASN A 172 -27.06 -7.79 7.01
N ALA A 173 -26.52 -7.74 5.79
CA ALA A 173 -26.23 -6.48 5.10
C ALA A 173 -27.48 -5.59 4.93
N LYS A 174 -28.67 -6.17 4.73
CA LYS A 174 -29.92 -5.39 4.62
C LYS A 174 -30.24 -4.67 5.92
N PHE A 175 -30.10 -5.36 7.05
CA PHE A 175 -30.35 -4.77 8.36
C PHE A 175 -29.31 -3.71 8.72
N VAL A 176 -28.01 -3.99 8.49
CA VAL A 176 -26.92 -3.00 8.68
C VAL A 176 -27.19 -1.73 7.87
N ASN A 177 -27.56 -1.88 6.59
CA ASN A 177 -27.87 -0.74 5.72
C ASN A 177 -29.03 0.10 6.25
N THR A 178 -30.10 -0.55 6.71
CA THR A 178 -31.30 0.11 7.26
C THR A 178 -30.94 0.91 8.53
N VAL A 179 -30.22 0.27 9.46
CA VAL A 179 -29.80 0.91 10.71
C VAL A 179 -28.85 2.08 10.46
N TYR A 180 -27.93 1.97 9.50
CA TYR A 180 -27.03 3.08 9.18
C TYR A 180 -27.70 4.20 8.38
N ASP A 181 -28.63 3.89 7.46
CA ASP A 181 -29.37 4.93 6.73
C ASP A 181 -30.25 5.77 7.66
N ALA A 182 -30.83 5.14 8.68
CA ALA A 182 -31.61 5.83 9.70
C ALA A 182 -30.76 6.68 10.66
N LEU A 183 -29.50 6.32 10.91
CA LEU A 183 -28.69 6.89 11.99
C LEU A 183 -28.55 8.42 11.91
N LEU A 184 -28.31 8.98 10.73
CA LEU A 184 -28.15 10.44 10.58
C LEU A 184 -29.44 11.23 10.76
N SER A 185 -30.61 10.57 10.70
CA SER A 185 -31.92 11.18 10.97
C SER A 185 -32.29 11.18 12.46
N THR A 186 -31.54 10.47 13.30
CA THR A 186 -31.79 10.41 14.75
C THR A 186 -31.30 11.69 15.46
N PRO A 187 -31.82 11.99 16.65
CA PRO A 187 -31.31 13.05 17.52
C PRO A 187 -29.79 12.99 17.77
N GLN A 188 -29.17 14.16 17.94
CA GLN A 188 -27.71 14.29 18.07
C GLN A 188 -27.13 13.57 19.29
N ASP A 189 -27.89 13.40 20.37
CA ASP A 189 -27.49 12.64 21.54
C ASP A 189 -27.35 11.14 21.24
N ILE A 190 -28.22 10.58 20.40
CA ILE A 190 -28.14 9.18 19.93
C ILE A 190 -26.91 9.01 19.05
N GLN A 191 -26.72 9.91 18.09
CA GLN A 191 -25.55 9.92 17.21
C GLN A 191 -24.23 9.97 18.02
N LYS A 192 -24.14 10.85 19.02
CA LYS A 192 -22.97 10.93 19.93
C LYS A 192 -22.82 9.66 20.77
N SER A 193 -23.92 9.07 21.21
CA SER A 193 -23.90 7.83 21.99
C SER A 193 -23.33 6.65 21.21
N VAL A 194 -23.69 6.52 19.92
CA VAL A 194 -23.10 5.51 19.02
C VAL A 194 -21.59 5.70 18.91
N LEU A 195 -21.12 6.93 18.66
CA LEU A 195 -19.70 7.23 18.58
C LEU A 195 -18.96 6.92 19.88
N LYS A 196 -19.57 7.22 21.03
CA LYS A 196 -19.02 6.88 22.35
C LYS A 196 -18.86 5.37 22.55
N GLY A 197 -19.87 4.58 22.18
CA GLY A 197 -19.79 3.11 22.22
C GLY A 197 -18.67 2.56 21.33
N ILE A 198 -18.52 3.12 20.13
CA ILE A 198 -17.42 2.77 19.22
C ILE A 198 -16.06 3.13 19.82
N ILE A 199 -15.90 4.32 20.40
CA ILE A 199 -14.66 4.72 21.08
C ILE A 199 -14.32 3.71 22.18
N ASN A 200 -15.28 3.37 23.05
CA ASN A 200 -15.07 2.42 24.14
C ASN A 200 -14.64 1.05 23.60
N SER A 201 -15.24 0.59 22.50
CA SER A 201 -14.86 -0.66 21.85
C SER A 201 -13.45 -0.62 21.27
N LEU A 202 -13.06 0.49 20.62
CA LEU A 202 -11.75 0.65 20.01
C LEU A 202 -10.62 0.88 21.04
N LEU A 203 -10.93 1.46 22.20
CA LEU A 203 -9.94 1.70 23.26
C LEU A 203 -9.57 0.43 24.04
N ARG A 204 -10.36 -0.64 23.97
CA ARG A 204 -10.04 -1.90 24.65
C ARG A 204 -8.74 -2.49 24.09
N GLU A 205 -7.73 -2.61 24.94
CA GLU A 205 -6.50 -3.31 24.60
C GLU A 205 -6.80 -4.79 24.34
N TRP A 206 -6.47 -5.24 23.13
CA TRP A 206 -6.60 -6.64 22.75
C TRP A 206 -5.23 -7.31 22.74
N LYS A 207 -5.09 -8.34 23.58
CA LYS A 207 -3.89 -9.18 23.67
C LYS A 207 -4.18 -10.51 22.98
N GLY A 208 -3.90 -10.59 21.68
CA GLY A 208 -4.06 -11.84 20.91
C GLY A 208 -4.43 -11.64 19.44
N PRO A 209 -4.51 -12.74 18.66
CA PRO A 209 -5.00 -12.70 17.30
C PRO A 209 -6.48 -12.31 17.27
N ARG A 210 -6.90 -11.63 16.21
CA ARG A 210 -8.31 -11.24 16.03
C ARG A 210 -9.15 -12.45 15.64
N THR A 211 -10.33 -12.53 16.24
CA THR A 211 -11.35 -13.53 15.91
C THR A 211 -12.13 -13.11 14.66
N LYS A 212 -12.90 -14.04 14.08
CA LYS A 212 -13.76 -13.71 12.93
C LYS A 212 -14.92 -12.79 13.30
N ASP A 213 -15.39 -12.83 14.54
CA ASP A 213 -16.36 -11.86 15.06
C ASP A 213 -15.75 -10.45 15.17
N ASP A 214 -14.47 -10.31 15.53
CA ASP A 214 -13.81 -9.00 15.48
C ASP A 214 -13.77 -8.46 14.05
N LEU A 215 -13.46 -9.31 13.07
CA LEU A 215 -13.45 -8.91 11.66
C LEU A 215 -14.83 -8.45 11.18
N ARG A 216 -15.90 -9.13 11.59
CA ARG A 216 -17.28 -8.71 11.31
C ARG A 216 -17.60 -7.37 11.93
N ALA A 217 -17.19 -7.15 13.18
CA ALA A 217 -17.36 -5.87 13.85
C ALA A 217 -16.63 -4.75 13.09
N TYR A 218 -15.36 -4.94 12.69
CA TYR A 218 -14.66 -3.96 11.84
C TYR A 218 -15.35 -3.73 10.50
N PHE A 219 -15.81 -4.80 9.84
CA PHE A 219 -16.55 -4.74 8.58
C PHE A 219 -17.86 -3.97 8.70
N ILE A 220 -18.56 -4.08 9.83
CA ILE A 220 -19.78 -3.31 10.12
C ILE A 220 -19.40 -1.85 10.43
N LEU A 221 -18.48 -1.63 11.36
CA LEU A 221 -18.10 -0.30 11.84
C LEU A 221 -17.56 0.60 10.74
N VAL A 222 -16.74 0.09 9.81
CA VAL A 222 -16.18 0.91 8.71
C VAL A 222 -17.26 1.54 7.84
N GLN A 223 -18.48 0.98 7.87
CA GLN A 223 -19.61 1.47 7.10
C GLN A 223 -20.34 2.66 7.73
N ASN A 224 -20.09 2.98 9.00
CA ASN A 224 -20.81 4.02 9.75
C ASN A 224 -20.78 5.38 9.01
N PRO A 225 -21.95 5.97 8.65
CA PRO A 225 -22.03 7.19 7.86
C PRO A 225 -21.56 8.46 8.59
N GLN A 226 -21.49 8.44 9.93
CA GLN A 226 -21.05 9.58 10.73
C GLN A 226 -19.60 10.00 10.41
N TYR A 227 -18.78 9.07 9.91
CA TYR A 227 -17.41 9.31 9.48
C TYR A 227 -17.25 10.23 8.27
N SER A 228 -18.34 10.75 7.72
CA SER A 228 -18.30 11.76 6.66
C SER A 228 -18.01 13.17 7.21
N SER A 229 -18.18 13.39 8.52
CA SER A 229 -17.92 14.68 9.19
C SER A 229 -16.51 14.76 9.80
N THR A 230 -15.83 15.90 9.63
CA THR A 230 -14.46 16.14 10.16
C THR A 230 -14.38 15.98 11.67
N SER A 231 -15.45 16.34 12.40
CA SER A 231 -15.58 16.16 13.85
C SER A 231 -15.43 14.71 14.34
N THR A 232 -15.60 13.73 13.44
CA THR A 232 -15.52 12.29 13.77
C THR A 232 -14.23 11.62 13.27
N TYR A 233 -13.36 12.36 12.58
CA TYR A 233 -12.19 11.83 11.91
C TYR A 233 -11.18 11.19 12.87
N VAL A 234 -11.08 11.66 14.11
CA VAL A 234 -10.22 11.02 15.12
C VAL A 234 -10.66 9.58 15.37
N ILE A 235 -11.97 9.36 15.55
CA ILE A 235 -12.55 8.03 15.78
C ILE A 235 -12.33 7.17 14.53
N TYR A 236 -12.60 7.73 13.36
CA TYR A 236 -12.42 7.03 12.09
C TYR A 236 -10.97 6.62 11.86
N ALA A 237 -10.02 7.51 12.13
CA ALA A 237 -8.59 7.22 12.03
C ALA A 237 -8.21 6.03 12.92
N HIS A 238 -8.64 6.01 14.18
CA HIS A 238 -8.35 4.90 15.09
C HIS A 238 -8.93 3.56 14.61
N LEU A 239 -10.14 3.56 14.05
CA LEU A 239 -10.73 2.39 13.41
C LEU A 239 -9.86 1.93 12.23
N LEU A 240 -9.52 2.84 11.31
CA LEU A 240 -8.71 2.54 10.14
C LEU A 240 -7.33 1.99 10.53
N ARG A 241 -6.72 2.52 11.60
CA ARG A 241 -5.45 2.02 12.13
C ARG A 241 -5.55 0.58 12.60
N GLN A 242 -6.64 0.22 13.30
CA GLN A 242 -6.84 -1.16 13.74
C GLN A 242 -7.05 -2.11 12.56
N ILE A 243 -7.83 -1.69 11.54
CA ILE A 243 -8.03 -2.48 10.31
C ILE A 243 -6.72 -2.63 9.54
N ALA A 244 -5.94 -1.55 9.39
CA ALA A 244 -4.67 -1.57 8.68
C ALA A 244 -3.61 -2.47 9.35
N ALA A 245 -3.67 -2.60 10.69
CA ALA A 245 -2.75 -3.41 11.48
C ALA A 245 -3.14 -4.90 11.56
N LEU A 246 -4.27 -5.32 10.96
CA LEU A 246 -4.65 -6.73 10.89
C LEU A 246 -3.62 -7.54 10.08
N SER A 247 -3.62 -8.86 10.32
CA SER A 247 -2.79 -9.78 9.55
C SER A 247 -3.22 -9.84 8.08
N GLU A 248 -2.30 -10.20 7.18
CA GLU A 248 -2.62 -10.38 5.76
C GLU A 248 -3.69 -11.48 5.54
N ALA A 249 -3.72 -12.50 6.41
CA ALA A 249 -4.78 -13.51 6.41
C ALA A 249 -6.15 -12.90 6.73
N ASP A 250 -6.24 -11.97 7.69
CA ASP A 250 -7.50 -11.31 8.04
C ASP A 250 -7.92 -10.27 6.99
N HIS A 251 -6.96 -9.57 6.37
CA HIS A 251 -7.22 -8.74 5.20
C HIS A 251 -7.84 -9.54 4.06
N HIS A 252 -7.43 -10.80 3.86
CA HIS A 252 -8.03 -11.66 2.85
C HIS A 252 -9.54 -11.90 3.07
N PHE A 253 -9.95 -12.14 4.32
CA PHE A 253 -11.37 -12.23 4.68
C PHE A 253 -12.11 -10.93 4.39
N LEU A 254 -11.56 -9.79 4.84
CA LEU A 254 -12.19 -8.49 4.64
C LEU A 254 -12.35 -8.16 3.15
N VAL A 255 -11.35 -8.45 2.32
CA VAL A 255 -11.43 -8.25 0.86
C VAL A 255 -12.59 -9.05 0.25
N HIS A 256 -12.76 -10.31 0.66
CA HIS A 256 -13.85 -11.16 0.16
C HIS A 256 -15.24 -10.80 0.72
N TRP A 257 -15.31 -10.11 1.85
CA TRP A 257 -16.57 -9.61 2.37
C TRP A 257 -16.93 -8.24 1.78
N LEU A 258 -15.94 -7.35 1.63
CA LEU A 258 -16.08 -6.05 0.98
C LEU A 258 -16.59 -6.18 -0.47
N LYS A 259 -16.11 -7.19 -1.21
CA LYS A 259 -16.56 -7.42 -2.59
C LYS A 259 -18.06 -7.76 -2.71
N LYS A 260 -18.71 -8.16 -1.61
CA LYS A 260 -20.15 -8.49 -1.56
C LYS A 260 -21.04 -7.29 -1.23
N LEU A 261 -20.46 -6.12 -0.94
CA LEU A 261 -21.23 -4.89 -0.76
C LEU A 261 -21.91 -4.49 -2.07
N SER A 262 -23.05 -3.82 -1.98
CA SER A 262 -23.68 -3.22 -3.16
C SER A 262 -22.78 -2.12 -3.75
N ALA A 263 -22.80 -1.95 -5.07
CA ALA A 263 -21.96 -0.95 -5.75
C ALA A 263 -22.14 0.46 -5.17
N ARG A 264 -23.38 0.85 -4.82
CA ARG A 264 -23.69 2.14 -4.16
C ARG A 264 -22.93 2.28 -2.84
N ARG A 265 -23.03 1.28 -1.96
CA ARG A 265 -22.36 1.32 -0.64
C ARG A 265 -20.85 1.30 -0.79
N PHE A 266 -20.35 0.43 -1.66
CA PHE A 266 -18.92 0.31 -1.92
C PHE A 266 -18.32 1.65 -2.37
N ARG A 267 -18.96 2.33 -3.33
CA ARG A 267 -18.55 3.66 -3.80
C ARG A 267 -18.56 4.70 -2.69
N GLN A 268 -19.63 4.79 -1.89
CA GLN A 268 -19.72 5.73 -0.77
C GLN A 268 -18.58 5.57 0.25
N LEU A 269 -18.11 4.34 0.48
CA LEU A 269 -17.00 4.07 1.40
C LEU A 269 -15.64 4.45 0.79
N VAL A 270 -15.45 4.19 -0.50
CA VAL A 270 -14.26 4.62 -1.24
C VAL A 270 -14.16 6.14 -1.25
N GLU A 271 -15.26 6.84 -1.60
CA GLU A 271 -15.33 8.30 -1.59
C GLU A 271 -15.03 8.87 -0.20
N ARG A 272 -15.56 8.25 0.87
CA ARG A 272 -15.28 8.68 2.25
C ARG A 272 -13.81 8.55 2.63
N LEU A 273 -13.15 7.45 2.25
CA LEU A 273 -11.72 7.24 2.47
C LEU A 273 -10.88 8.27 1.70
N LEU A 274 -11.23 8.53 0.44
CA LEU A 274 -10.57 9.52 -0.41
C LEU A 274 -10.74 10.93 0.16
N GLN A 275 -11.95 11.28 0.62
CA GLN A 275 -12.22 12.56 1.26
C GLN A 275 -11.44 12.71 2.57
N PHE A 276 -11.42 11.67 3.41
CA PHE A 276 -10.63 11.66 4.65
C PHE A 276 -9.14 11.92 4.38
N ILE A 277 -8.56 11.26 3.36
CA ILE A 277 -7.16 11.48 2.96
C ILE A 277 -6.96 12.93 2.47
N SER A 278 -7.87 13.43 1.62
CA SER A 278 -7.79 14.77 1.02
C SER A 278 -7.88 15.88 2.07
N THR A 279 -8.89 15.84 2.94
CA THR A 279 -9.03 16.80 4.04
C THR A 279 -7.85 16.72 5.01
N ARG A 280 -7.25 15.53 5.19
CA ARG A 280 -6.10 15.38 6.07
C ARG A 280 -4.81 15.96 5.47
N LEU A 281 -4.66 15.91 4.15
CA LEU A 281 -3.55 16.52 3.42
C LEU A 281 -3.70 18.05 3.35
N PHE A 282 -4.93 18.52 3.14
CA PHE A 282 -5.27 19.92 2.94
C PHE A 282 -6.44 20.31 3.87
N PRO A 283 -6.20 20.46 5.18
CA PRO A 283 -7.23 20.87 6.12
C PRO A 283 -7.71 22.29 5.82
N ALA A 284 -9.01 22.55 5.96
CA ALA A 284 -9.54 23.91 5.86
C ALA A 284 -9.20 24.70 7.14
N GLU A 285 -9.02 26.02 7.03
CA GLU A 285 -8.57 26.90 8.13
C GLU A 285 -9.52 27.06 9.36
N PRO A 286 -10.71 26.42 9.45
CA PRO A 286 -11.38 26.23 10.75
C PRO A 286 -11.39 24.77 11.25
N ASP A 287 -10.87 23.79 10.51
CA ASP A 287 -10.84 22.39 10.95
C ASP A 287 -9.73 22.21 12.01
N GLU A 288 -10.13 22.11 13.30
CA GLU A 288 -9.25 21.79 14.44
C GLU A 288 -8.75 20.33 14.40
N LEU A 289 -8.17 19.89 13.28
CA LEU A 289 -7.56 18.57 13.19
C LEU A 289 -6.24 18.55 13.97
N PRO A 290 -5.91 17.42 14.64
CA PRO A 290 -4.65 17.29 15.36
C PRO A 290 -3.44 17.58 14.45
N PRO A 291 -2.34 18.16 14.95
CA PRO A 291 -1.15 18.44 14.13
C PRO A 291 -0.63 17.18 13.41
N LEU A 292 -0.18 17.34 12.16
CA LEU A 292 0.28 16.21 11.33
C LEU A 292 1.42 15.40 11.98
N ALA A 293 2.31 16.07 12.71
CA ALA A 293 3.43 15.44 13.40
C ALA A 293 3.01 14.38 14.44
N LYS A 294 1.88 14.58 15.14
CA LYS A 294 1.39 13.64 16.17
C LYS A 294 0.54 12.51 15.59
N CYS A 295 0.03 12.70 14.38
CA CYS A 295 -0.97 11.84 13.75
C CYS A 295 -0.54 11.44 12.32
N SER A 296 0.77 11.26 12.11
CA SER A 296 1.36 10.87 10.83
C SER A 296 0.87 9.51 10.31
N TRP A 297 0.31 8.69 11.19
CA TRP A 297 -0.25 7.37 10.88
C TRP A 297 -1.65 7.42 10.24
N TRP A 298 -2.35 8.57 10.23
CA TRP A 298 -3.72 8.68 9.70
C TRP A 298 -3.79 8.35 8.21
N ILE A 299 -3.02 9.07 7.39
CA ILE A 299 -2.98 8.89 5.94
C ILE A 299 -2.50 7.48 5.54
N PRO A 300 -1.39 6.94 6.10
CA PRO A 300 -0.97 5.57 5.82
C PRO A 300 -2.04 4.52 6.14
N SER A 301 -2.71 4.67 7.29
CA SER A 301 -3.76 3.73 7.70
C SER A 301 -4.95 3.77 6.75
N ALA A 302 -5.44 4.97 6.41
CA ALA A 302 -6.52 5.15 5.45
C ALA A 302 -6.17 4.60 4.07
N THR A 303 -4.94 4.87 3.59
CA THR A 303 -4.48 4.38 2.28
C THR A 303 -4.36 2.85 2.24
N LYS A 304 -3.88 2.22 3.33
CA LYS A 304 -3.85 0.75 3.44
C LYS A 304 -5.25 0.17 3.47
N VAL A 305 -6.22 0.76 4.19
CA VAL A 305 -7.61 0.29 4.16
C VAL A 305 -8.23 0.47 2.77
N LEU A 306 -8.00 1.62 2.11
CA LEU A 306 -8.43 1.86 0.74
C LEU A 306 -7.84 0.83 -0.25
N SER A 307 -6.62 0.34 0.00
CA SER A 307 -6.03 -0.74 -0.80
C SER A 307 -6.78 -2.06 -0.68
N LEU A 308 -7.47 -2.33 0.45
CA LEU A 308 -8.37 -3.48 0.60
C LEU A 308 -9.61 -3.34 -0.28
N PHE A 309 -10.17 -2.13 -0.39
CA PHE A 309 -11.25 -1.85 -1.35
C PHE A 309 -10.76 -2.03 -2.78
N ASN A 310 -9.61 -1.49 -3.14
CA ASN A 310 -9.06 -1.71 -4.49
C ASN A 310 -8.83 -3.20 -4.79
N ALA A 311 -8.34 -3.97 -3.81
CA ALA A 311 -8.21 -5.43 -3.94
C ALA A 311 -9.57 -6.11 -4.10
N ALA A 312 -10.58 -5.72 -3.32
CA ALA A 312 -11.96 -6.23 -3.44
C ALA A 312 -12.56 -5.95 -4.82
N ASN A 313 -12.38 -4.72 -5.32
CA ASN A 313 -12.79 -4.33 -6.66
C ASN A 313 -12.07 -5.16 -7.74
N SER A 314 -10.77 -5.39 -7.53
CA SER A 314 -9.95 -6.17 -8.45
C SER A 314 -10.39 -7.61 -8.52
N VAL A 315 -10.68 -8.29 -7.40
CA VAL A 315 -11.09 -9.70 -7.38
C VAL A 315 -12.53 -9.94 -7.86
N SER A 316 -13.37 -8.90 -7.90
CA SER A 316 -14.71 -8.97 -8.47
C SER A 316 -14.67 -9.07 -10.00
N SER A 317 -15.66 -9.79 -10.55
CA SER A 317 -15.89 -9.89 -11.98
C SER A 317 -17.40 -9.81 -12.25
N PRO A 318 -17.91 -8.72 -12.85
CA PRO A 318 -17.18 -7.51 -13.25
C PRO A 318 -16.66 -6.70 -12.03
N PRO A 319 -15.74 -5.73 -12.23
CA PRO A 319 -15.38 -4.77 -11.19
C PRO A 319 -16.61 -4.05 -10.64
N ILE A 320 -16.60 -3.78 -9.33
CA ILE A 320 -17.71 -3.15 -8.60
C ILE A 320 -17.87 -1.67 -9.01
N MET A 321 -16.75 -1.01 -9.27
CA MET A 321 -16.68 0.36 -9.78
C MET A 321 -15.45 0.56 -10.70
N PRO A 322 -15.46 1.59 -11.57
CA PRO A 322 -14.29 1.95 -12.37
C PRO A 322 -13.04 2.21 -11.53
N PHE A 323 -11.86 1.78 -12.01
CA PHE A 323 -10.59 2.02 -11.31
C PHE A 323 -10.19 3.50 -11.26
N THR A 324 -10.72 4.32 -12.17
CA THR A 324 -10.54 5.78 -12.16
C THR A 324 -11.19 6.44 -10.96
N ASP A 325 -12.25 5.85 -10.40
CA ASP A 325 -12.96 6.38 -9.23
C ASP A 325 -12.14 6.18 -7.94
N PHE A 326 -11.03 5.42 -7.98
CA PHE A 326 -10.07 5.32 -6.88
C PHE A 326 -9.02 6.44 -6.90
N TYR A 327 -8.96 7.26 -7.95
CA TYR A 327 -7.97 8.32 -8.06
C TYR A 327 -8.28 9.43 -7.07
N ASN A 328 -7.28 9.81 -6.28
CA ASN A 328 -7.34 11.02 -5.48
C ASN A 328 -6.67 12.16 -6.25
N ILE A 329 -7.47 13.00 -6.89
CA ILE A 329 -6.99 14.15 -7.67
C ILE A 329 -6.24 15.18 -6.82
N THR A 330 -6.51 15.24 -5.50
CA THR A 330 -5.80 16.19 -4.62
C THR A 330 -4.31 15.87 -4.50
N LEU A 331 -3.91 14.63 -4.83
CA LEU A 331 -2.50 14.23 -4.90
C LEU A 331 -1.76 14.86 -6.09
N GLU A 332 -2.44 15.55 -7.01
CA GLU A 332 -1.78 16.35 -8.04
C GLU A 332 -1.13 17.62 -7.47
N HIS A 333 -1.55 18.05 -6.27
CA HIS A 333 -1.06 19.27 -5.61
C HIS A 333 0.04 19.01 -4.58
N ILE A 334 0.39 17.75 -4.31
CA ILE A 334 1.51 17.42 -3.41
C ILE A 334 2.84 17.48 -4.17
N ASP A 335 3.94 17.63 -3.43
CA ASP A 335 5.28 17.44 -4.00
C ASP A 335 5.52 15.95 -4.31
N PHE A 336 5.07 15.51 -5.48
CA PHE A 336 5.26 14.14 -5.94
C PHE A 336 6.75 13.80 -6.17
N MET A 337 7.63 14.81 -6.27
CA MET A 337 9.08 14.61 -6.36
C MET A 337 9.68 14.19 -5.01
N GLU A 338 9.18 14.75 -3.90
CA GLU A 338 9.52 14.26 -2.56
C GLU A 338 8.97 12.86 -2.32
N GLU A 339 7.73 12.59 -2.72
CA GLU A 339 7.11 11.26 -2.64
C GLU A 339 7.93 10.20 -3.40
N TYR A 340 8.30 10.50 -4.64
CA TYR A 340 9.12 9.63 -5.46
C TYR A 340 10.49 9.33 -4.81
N ARG A 341 11.17 10.36 -4.28
CA ARG A 341 12.45 10.17 -3.56
C ARG A 341 12.28 9.32 -2.31
N THR A 342 11.19 9.50 -1.59
CA THR A 342 10.86 8.70 -0.40
C THR A 342 10.65 7.24 -0.79
N TRP A 343 9.91 6.98 -1.87
CA TRP A 343 9.68 5.65 -2.41
C TRP A 343 10.97 4.96 -2.91
N GLN A 344 11.85 5.66 -3.61
CA GLN A 344 13.13 5.09 -4.04
C GLN A 344 14.01 4.67 -2.84
N ASN A 345 13.88 5.36 -1.71
CA ASN A 345 14.61 5.07 -0.47
C ASN A 345 13.83 4.17 0.50
N TYR A 346 12.78 3.48 0.05
CA TYR A 346 11.90 2.66 0.91
C TYR A 346 12.63 1.57 1.72
N GLY A 347 13.79 1.09 1.24
CA GLY A 347 14.64 0.15 2.00
C GLY A 347 15.45 0.78 3.13
N ASN A 348 15.61 2.11 3.13
CA ASN A 348 16.42 2.88 4.08
C ASN A 348 15.57 3.80 4.97
N SER A 349 14.28 3.98 4.66
CA SER A 349 13.37 4.82 5.43
C SER A 349 12.03 4.12 5.61
N ASN A 350 11.52 4.11 6.85
CA ASN A 350 10.18 3.58 7.16
C ASN A 350 9.09 4.63 6.89
N ARG A 351 9.32 5.55 5.96
CA ARG A 351 8.40 6.63 5.63
C ARG A 351 7.36 6.14 4.63
N PHE A 352 6.12 6.55 4.85
CA PHE A 352 5.03 6.32 3.92
C PHE A 352 5.26 7.10 2.62
N SER A 353 4.86 6.51 1.50
CA SER A 353 4.72 7.22 0.24
C SER A 353 3.54 6.70 -0.57
N PHE A 354 2.80 7.59 -1.22
CA PHE A 354 1.70 7.24 -2.10
C PHE A 354 2.15 6.44 -3.33
N CYS A 355 3.43 6.51 -3.73
CA CYS A 355 3.98 5.70 -4.82
C CYS A 355 3.93 4.18 -4.53
N GLN A 356 3.77 3.77 -3.27
CA GLN A 356 3.53 2.37 -2.89
C GLN A 356 2.10 1.90 -3.23
N PHE A 357 1.20 2.82 -3.51
CA PHE A 357 -0.22 2.57 -3.77
C PHE A 357 -0.66 3.16 -5.12
N PRO A 358 -0.18 2.64 -6.27
CA PRO A 358 -0.42 3.28 -7.57
C PRO A 358 -1.89 3.43 -7.96
N PHE A 359 -2.80 2.63 -7.40
CA PHE A 359 -4.23 2.73 -7.71
C PHE A 359 -4.84 4.09 -7.31
N ILE A 360 -4.28 4.78 -6.31
CA ILE A 360 -4.79 6.09 -5.85
C ILE A 360 -4.29 7.25 -6.70
N LEU A 361 -3.21 7.05 -7.46
CA LEU A 361 -2.56 8.08 -8.25
C LEU A 361 -3.29 8.28 -9.58
N SER A 362 -3.53 9.54 -9.95
CA SER A 362 -4.07 9.88 -11.26
C SER A 362 -3.09 9.51 -12.38
N THR A 363 -3.59 9.46 -13.61
CA THR A 363 -2.77 9.24 -14.81
C THR A 363 -1.70 10.33 -14.98
N VAL A 364 -2.02 11.58 -14.61
CA VAL A 364 -1.09 12.71 -14.67
C VAL A 364 0.10 12.48 -13.74
N VAL A 365 -0.16 12.13 -12.47
CA VAL A 365 0.90 11.85 -11.48
C VAL A 365 1.71 10.61 -11.89
N LYS A 366 1.06 9.54 -12.37
CA LYS A 366 1.76 8.34 -12.87
C LYS A 366 2.71 8.67 -14.02
N LYS A 367 2.25 9.46 -14.99
CA LYS A 367 3.09 9.91 -16.12
C LYS A 367 4.28 10.69 -15.60
N ALA A 368 4.09 11.62 -14.67
CA ALA A 368 5.17 12.41 -14.08
C ALA A 368 6.20 11.53 -13.34
N ILE A 369 5.75 10.54 -12.56
CA ILE A 369 6.64 9.58 -11.88
C ILE A 369 7.45 8.77 -12.89
N ILE A 370 6.81 8.20 -13.92
CA ILE A 370 7.48 7.38 -14.94
C ILE A 370 8.50 8.21 -15.72
N GLN A 371 8.12 9.42 -16.12
CA GLN A 371 9.01 10.36 -16.81
C GLN A 371 10.25 10.67 -15.95
N LYS A 372 10.03 10.93 -14.66
CA LYS A 372 11.13 11.23 -13.75
C LYS A 372 12.05 10.05 -13.49
N ASP A 373 11.49 8.86 -13.31
CA ASP A 373 12.28 7.63 -13.17
C ASP A 373 13.15 7.39 -14.40
N SER A 374 12.58 7.57 -15.60
CA SER A 374 13.33 7.51 -16.87
C SER A 374 14.51 8.49 -16.90
N GLU A 375 14.29 9.76 -16.57
CA GLU A 375 15.35 10.78 -16.50
C GLU A 375 16.45 10.42 -15.49
N GLN A 376 16.07 9.94 -14.30
CA GLN A 376 17.01 9.55 -13.26
C GLN A 376 17.82 8.32 -13.67
N GLN A 377 17.19 7.33 -14.30
CA GLN A 377 17.89 6.16 -14.84
C GLN A 377 18.85 6.55 -15.96
N MET A 378 18.45 7.50 -16.83
CA MET A 378 19.34 8.09 -17.84
C MET A 378 20.59 8.72 -17.23
N ILE A 379 20.40 9.61 -16.25
CA ILE A 379 21.50 10.30 -15.57
C ILE A 379 22.39 9.29 -14.84
N SER A 380 21.78 8.34 -14.13
CA SER A 380 22.51 7.29 -13.41
C SER A 380 23.35 6.44 -14.36
N GLN A 381 22.81 6.02 -15.50
CA GLN A 381 23.53 5.20 -16.48
C GLN A 381 24.72 5.96 -17.10
N ALA A 382 24.51 7.24 -17.43
CA ALA A 382 25.56 8.12 -17.92
C ALA A 382 26.68 8.30 -16.87
N ARG A 383 26.31 8.57 -15.62
CA ARG A 383 27.26 8.69 -14.49
C ARG A 383 28.03 7.41 -14.24
N GLN A 384 27.36 6.25 -14.22
CA GLN A 384 28.02 4.95 -14.05
C GLN A 384 29.05 4.69 -15.14
N SER A 385 28.71 5.03 -16.39
CA SER A 385 29.63 4.88 -17.51
C SER A 385 30.83 5.83 -17.39
N LEU A 386 30.60 7.06 -16.92
CA LEU A 386 31.65 8.05 -16.69
C LEU A 386 32.61 7.57 -15.59
N VAL A 387 32.06 7.20 -14.43
CA VAL A 387 32.82 6.68 -13.28
C VAL A 387 33.63 5.45 -13.68
N SER A 388 33.05 4.53 -14.44
CA SER A 388 33.76 3.34 -14.93
C SER A 388 34.96 3.69 -15.82
N LYS A 389 34.84 4.69 -16.71
CA LYS A 389 35.97 5.13 -17.56
C LYS A 389 37.05 5.88 -16.76
N VAL A 390 36.63 6.75 -15.84
CA VAL A 390 37.54 7.51 -14.96
C VAL A 390 38.31 6.56 -14.04
N SER A 391 37.66 5.57 -13.44
CA SER A 391 38.29 4.55 -12.60
C SER A 391 39.38 3.76 -13.34
N ARG A 392 39.19 3.54 -14.65
CA ARG A 392 40.17 2.88 -15.54
C ARG A 392 41.24 3.82 -16.10
N ARG A 393 41.28 5.09 -15.67
CA ARG A 393 42.21 6.14 -16.15
C ARG A 393 42.19 6.32 -17.67
N GLN A 394 41.04 6.10 -18.31
CA GLN A 394 40.86 6.28 -19.74
C GLN A 394 40.50 7.73 -20.06
N ARG A 395 40.86 8.21 -21.26
CA ARG A 395 40.38 9.50 -21.76
C ARG A 395 38.86 9.48 -21.85
N VAL A 396 38.23 10.50 -21.27
CA VAL A 396 36.77 10.68 -21.25
C VAL A 396 36.36 11.48 -22.48
N ASP A 397 35.38 10.97 -23.21
CA ASP A 397 34.71 11.64 -24.33
C ASP A 397 33.26 11.90 -23.92
N MET A 398 32.76 13.13 -24.11
CA MET A 398 31.37 13.50 -23.79
C MET A 398 30.34 12.66 -24.54
N ASN A 399 30.71 12.07 -25.69
CA ASN A 399 29.86 11.12 -26.40
C ASN A 399 29.45 9.92 -25.53
N LEU A 400 30.21 9.58 -24.48
CA LEU A 400 29.91 8.46 -23.61
C LEU A 400 28.59 8.62 -22.81
N LEU A 401 28.12 9.86 -22.64
CA LEU A 401 26.93 10.18 -21.84
C LEU A 401 25.63 9.85 -22.58
N PHE A 402 25.73 9.63 -23.90
CA PHE A 402 24.61 9.39 -24.79
C PHE A 402 24.67 7.99 -25.40
N LEU A 403 23.50 7.44 -25.72
CA LEU A 403 23.37 6.32 -26.64
C LEU A 403 23.47 6.87 -28.06
N ASN A 404 24.65 6.80 -28.64
CA ASN A 404 24.86 7.25 -30.01
C ASN A 404 24.52 6.14 -30.98
N ILE A 405 23.61 6.38 -31.93
CA ILE A 405 23.37 5.44 -33.03
C ILE A 405 23.66 6.12 -34.37
N LYS A 406 24.35 5.40 -35.26
CA LYS A 406 24.65 5.86 -36.62
C LYS A 406 23.85 5.04 -37.61
N VAL A 407 23.01 5.69 -38.41
CA VAL A 407 22.04 5.02 -39.29
C VAL A 407 22.01 5.66 -40.67
N ARG A 408 21.75 4.86 -41.71
CA ARG A 408 21.45 5.37 -43.05
C ARG A 408 19.95 5.52 -43.21
N ARG A 409 19.48 6.63 -43.78
CA ARG A 409 18.04 6.87 -44.00
C ARG A 409 17.37 5.76 -44.83
N ALA A 410 18.10 5.22 -45.82
CA ALA A 410 17.63 4.10 -46.64
C ALA A 410 17.59 2.74 -45.91
N GLN A 411 18.31 2.56 -44.81
CA GLN A 411 18.40 1.31 -44.05
C GLN A 411 18.12 1.51 -42.56
N LEU A 412 17.22 2.46 -42.23
CA LEU A 412 16.96 2.91 -40.86
C LEU A 412 16.66 1.75 -39.90
N LEU A 413 15.83 0.80 -40.32
CA LEU A 413 15.42 -0.32 -39.48
C LEU A 413 16.59 -1.27 -39.16
N SER A 414 17.31 -1.72 -40.20
CA SER A 414 18.43 -2.66 -40.04
C SER A 414 19.56 -2.02 -39.23
N ASP A 415 19.96 -0.80 -39.60
CA ASP A 415 21.05 -0.10 -38.93
C ASP A 415 20.70 0.21 -37.46
N SER A 416 19.45 0.63 -37.18
CA SER A 416 19.01 0.88 -35.80
C SER A 416 19.03 -0.40 -34.96
N LEU A 417 18.53 -1.52 -35.50
CA LEU A 417 18.49 -2.78 -34.77
C LEU A 417 19.89 -3.29 -34.46
N ASP A 418 20.82 -3.21 -35.41
CA ASP A 418 22.22 -3.59 -35.23
C ASP A 418 22.91 -2.71 -34.17
N GLU A 419 22.72 -1.40 -34.24
CA GLU A 419 23.31 -0.44 -33.29
C GLU A 419 22.77 -0.65 -31.87
N LEU A 420 21.45 -0.80 -31.71
CA LEU A 420 20.83 -1.05 -30.40
C LEU A 420 21.24 -2.41 -29.83
N THR A 421 21.37 -3.44 -30.68
CA THR A 421 21.81 -4.77 -30.26
C THR A 421 23.27 -4.77 -29.79
N ARG A 422 24.15 -4.03 -30.45
CA ARG A 422 25.56 -3.88 -30.02
C ARG A 422 25.70 -3.05 -28.75
N LYS A 423 24.81 -2.07 -28.52
CA LYS A 423 24.88 -1.10 -27.41
C LYS A 423 23.89 -1.37 -26.28
N ARG A 424 23.59 -2.65 -26.01
CA ARG A 424 22.62 -3.09 -24.99
C ARG A 424 22.83 -2.47 -23.59
N CYS A 425 24.09 -2.27 -23.19
CA CYS A 425 24.42 -1.67 -21.89
C CYS A 425 24.12 -0.16 -21.81
N ASP A 426 23.89 0.50 -22.94
CA ASP A 426 23.69 1.94 -23.04
C ASP A 426 22.24 2.32 -23.36
N LEU A 427 21.32 1.35 -23.51
CA LEU A 427 19.93 1.57 -23.91
C LEU A 427 19.16 2.55 -23.02
N LYS A 428 19.59 2.69 -21.76
CA LYS A 428 19.00 3.63 -20.81
C LYS A 428 19.57 5.04 -20.89
N LYS A 429 20.59 5.32 -21.72
CA LYS A 429 21.14 6.67 -21.91
C LYS A 429 20.28 7.48 -22.88
N LYS A 430 20.44 8.80 -22.85
CA LYS A 430 19.77 9.70 -23.81
C LYS A 430 20.19 9.33 -25.24
N LEU A 431 19.22 9.08 -26.10
CA LEU A 431 19.46 8.73 -27.50
C LEU A 431 20.00 9.94 -28.27
N ARG A 432 21.01 9.71 -29.11
CA ARG A 432 21.50 10.68 -30.10
C ARG A 432 21.69 9.96 -31.42
N VAL A 433 20.93 10.37 -32.43
CA VAL A 433 20.94 9.76 -33.77
C VAL A 433 21.82 10.57 -34.70
N THR A 434 22.64 9.90 -35.51
CA THR A 434 23.43 10.54 -36.57
C THR A 434 23.15 9.84 -37.89
N PHE A 435 22.65 10.59 -38.87
CA PHE A 435 22.42 10.08 -40.22
C PHE A 435 23.71 10.12 -41.04
N VAL A 436 24.07 9.01 -41.66
CA VAL A 436 25.28 8.91 -42.49
C VAL A 436 25.13 9.78 -43.73
N GLY A 437 26.09 10.68 -43.98
CA GLY A 437 26.10 11.56 -45.14
C GLY A 437 25.20 12.79 -45.02
N GLU A 438 24.55 13.01 -43.87
CA GLU A 438 23.74 14.19 -43.60
C GLU A 438 24.50 15.11 -42.63
N ALA A 439 24.62 16.39 -42.98
CA ALA A 439 25.14 17.40 -42.05
C ALA A 439 24.19 17.49 -40.85
N GLY A 440 24.71 17.35 -39.63
CA GLY A 440 23.92 17.26 -38.41
C GLY A 440 23.13 18.55 -38.14
N LEU A 441 21.94 18.65 -38.70
CA LEU A 441 20.90 19.54 -38.22
C LEU A 441 20.33 18.92 -36.95
N ASP A 442 20.48 19.63 -35.84
CA ASP A 442 19.94 19.29 -34.53
C ASP A 442 18.42 19.21 -34.61
N MET A 443 17.90 18.02 -34.94
CA MET A 443 16.47 17.72 -35.03
C MET A 443 15.99 17.02 -33.75
N GLY A 444 16.58 17.36 -32.59
CA GLY A 444 15.86 17.23 -31.34
C GLY A 444 14.74 18.27 -31.35
N GLY A 445 13.51 17.85 -31.68
CA GLY A 445 12.34 18.69 -31.46
C GLY A 445 12.36 19.22 -30.02
N PRO A 446 12.16 20.53 -29.80
CA PRO A 446 12.11 21.11 -28.47
C PRO A 446 10.79 20.74 -27.80
N ASP A 447 10.66 19.51 -27.30
CA ASP A 447 9.54 19.16 -26.43
C ASP A 447 9.90 19.49 -24.98
N GLU A 448 9.48 20.72 -24.64
CA GLU A 448 8.92 21.20 -23.38
C GLU A 448 9.74 21.13 -22.09
N GLY A 449 10.16 22.33 -21.64
CA GLY A 449 10.35 22.61 -20.22
C GLY A 449 11.75 23.07 -19.77
N VAL A 450 12.48 23.84 -20.57
CA VAL A 450 13.63 24.61 -20.06
C VAL A 450 13.19 26.05 -19.82
N VAL A 451 13.02 26.38 -18.54
CA VAL A 451 12.95 27.76 -18.02
C VAL A 451 14.19 28.51 -18.53
N PRO A 452 14.05 29.70 -19.13
CA PRO A 452 15.21 30.44 -19.59
C PRO A 452 16.02 30.88 -18.37
N ALA A 453 17.28 30.43 -18.32
CA ALA A 453 18.28 31.00 -17.44
C ALA A 453 18.47 32.47 -17.84
N ALA A 454 18.06 33.39 -16.96
CA ALA A 454 18.40 34.79 -17.07
C ALA A 454 19.93 34.93 -17.06
N GLY A 455 20.49 35.31 -18.21
CA GLY A 455 21.83 35.87 -18.29
C GLY A 455 21.83 37.30 -17.70
N PRO A 456 22.95 37.76 -17.13
CA PRO A 456 23.01 39.00 -16.40
C PRO A 456 22.82 40.18 -17.36
N THR A 457 21.73 40.91 -17.15
CA THR A 457 21.52 42.24 -17.72
C THR A 457 22.54 43.22 -17.16
N ASP A 458 23.09 44.01 -18.07
CA ASP A 458 23.90 45.20 -17.85
C ASP A 458 23.46 46.02 -16.63
N LEU A 459 24.43 46.28 -15.76
CA LEU A 459 24.40 47.39 -14.81
C LEU A 459 24.83 48.67 -15.54
N PRO A 460 24.01 49.74 -15.57
CA PRO A 460 24.49 51.05 -15.98
C PRO A 460 25.19 51.73 -14.81
N HIS A 461 26.51 51.91 -14.92
CA HIS A 461 27.23 52.93 -14.17
C HIS A 461 26.91 54.31 -14.74
N ARG A 462 26.21 55.15 -13.96
CA ARG A 462 26.51 56.58 -13.70
C ARG A 462 25.31 57.24 -13.03
N LEU A 463 25.44 57.61 -11.76
CA LEU A 463 25.44 59.00 -11.30
C LEU A 463 25.46 59.07 -9.75
N ARG A 464 26.48 59.81 -9.28
CA ARG A 464 26.83 60.24 -7.91
C ARG A 464 27.54 59.25 -7.01
#